data_AF-A0A151Z6C9-F1
#
_entry.id   AF-A0A151Z6C9-F1
#
_cell.length_a   1.000
_cell.length_b   1.000
_cell.length_c   1.000
_cell.angle_alpha   90.00
_cell.angle_beta   90.00
_cell.angle_gamma   90.00
#
_symmetry.space_group_name_H-M   'P 1'
#
loop_
_entity.id
_entity.type
_entity.pdbx_description
1 polymer ?
#
loop_
_entity_poly.entity_id
_entity_poly.type
_entity_poly.pdbx_seq_one_letter_code
_entity_poly.pdbx_strand_id
1 'polypeptide(L)'
;METFNKIYLNEDHENLWVEELKKFNTEHENERLFIEKYGENHKVDFTKHLFNILEKEFNPNVTDKPSPQALTQVLISLRITLREVTETEVKMILNDIHLFFKFGNIGEDEKISIYSDEIRCESLKCIVNCIAKNKTIQAKFQNELNGPILLVKELKSNKATMSDTVKFPIYKILIHCCANPQLRGQLITQGLLDHTVQELVDRTAGNFEASAILSDLSRLLFTLTLGFGPLEGKPQEPKQEDYDRFRQLLPPIKKIFTYHCDKTHPMFGVKAAMVSALINTPKNLYDELVDAIPLQYFQSIFKAQLHLLDKPETANEFLTFLMLLTNIAENVPETRDELKKMTFPADLIKDSDEPLSVGIQPPEESANSGISSKLIPYMTSSDIGLKHFVGEYFFMVCDEDANEVCRLVGFGNAAGLLVTRGLMSLGGK
;
A
#
# COMPACT_ATOMS: atom_id res chain seq x y z
N MET A 1 24.38 -21.55 -4.07
CA MET A 1 25.33 -20.42 -3.98
C MET A 1 26.78 -20.88 -4.12
N GLU A 2 27.30 -21.69 -3.20
CA GLU A 2 28.70 -22.18 -3.27
C GLU A 2 29.03 -22.95 -4.57
N THR A 3 28.14 -23.85 -4.99
CA THR A 3 28.29 -24.60 -6.24
C THR A 3 28.43 -23.67 -7.44
N PHE A 4 27.49 -22.72 -7.57
CA PHE A 4 27.57 -21.68 -8.60
C PHE A 4 28.87 -20.89 -8.55
N ASN A 5 29.31 -20.44 -7.37
CA ASN A 5 30.56 -19.68 -7.23
C ASN A 5 31.78 -20.47 -7.73
N LYS A 6 31.81 -21.78 -7.46
CA LYS A 6 32.89 -22.66 -7.95
C LYS A 6 32.81 -22.86 -9.47
N ILE A 7 31.61 -23.10 -10.02
CA ILE A 7 31.41 -23.28 -11.46
C ILE A 7 31.82 -22.00 -12.20
N TYR A 8 31.31 -20.84 -11.76
CA TYR A 8 31.59 -19.54 -12.39
C TYR A 8 33.08 -19.18 -12.44
N LEU A 9 33.86 -19.56 -11.41
CA LEU A 9 35.29 -19.29 -11.34
C LEU A 9 36.15 -20.27 -12.15
N ASN A 10 35.69 -21.52 -12.32
CA ASN A 10 36.51 -22.59 -12.89
C ASN A 10 36.12 -22.97 -14.32
N GLU A 11 34.91 -22.65 -14.76
CA GLU A 11 34.35 -23.11 -16.03
C GLU A 11 33.84 -21.93 -16.87
N ASP A 12 34.36 -21.79 -18.08
CA ASP A 12 33.99 -20.72 -19.02
C ASP A 12 32.73 -21.07 -19.86
N HIS A 13 31.92 -22.01 -19.39
CA HIS A 13 30.75 -22.51 -20.13
C HIS A 13 29.46 -21.96 -19.54
N GLU A 14 28.84 -21.02 -20.26
CA GLU A 14 27.56 -20.39 -19.90
C GLU A 14 26.50 -21.40 -19.44
N ASN A 15 26.32 -22.47 -20.21
CA ASN A 15 25.28 -23.47 -19.95
C ASN A 15 25.37 -24.08 -18.54
N LEU A 16 26.57 -24.30 -18.00
CA LEU A 16 26.74 -25.01 -16.73
C LEU A 16 26.31 -24.15 -15.55
N TRP A 17 26.73 -22.88 -15.51
CA TRP A 17 26.30 -21.99 -14.44
C TRP A 17 24.85 -21.52 -14.61
N VAL A 18 24.33 -21.40 -15.84
CA VAL A 18 22.91 -21.08 -16.08
C VAL A 18 22.00 -22.18 -15.53
N GLU A 19 22.32 -23.46 -15.75
CA GLU A 19 21.55 -24.56 -15.19
C GLU A 19 21.58 -24.56 -13.65
N GLU A 20 22.73 -24.21 -13.05
CA GLU A 20 22.82 -24.09 -11.59
C GLU A 20 22.00 -22.91 -11.06
N LEU A 21 21.93 -21.78 -11.78
CA LEU A 21 21.05 -20.67 -11.43
C LEU A 21 19.57 -21.05 -11.55
N LYS A 22 19.18 -21.84 -12.57
CA LYS A 22 17.78 -22.32 -12.69
C LYS A 22 17.36 -23.17 -11.49
N LYS A 23 18.24 -24.07 -11.02
CA LYS A 23 18.00 -24.85 -9.80
C LYS A 23 17.85 -23.94 -8.60
N PHE A 24 18.80 -23.03 -8.40
CA PHE A 24 18.74 -22.03 -7.32
C PHE A 24 17.42 -21.24 -7.36
N ASN A 25 17.03 -20.73 -8.53
CA ASN A 25 15.84 -19.91 -8.69
C ASN A 25 14.56 -20.68 -8.36
N THR A 26 14.52 -21.97 -8.68
CA THR A 26 13.37 -22.85 -8.41
C THR A 26 13.29 -23.22 -6.92
N GLU A 27 14.42 -23.60 -6.32
CA GLU A 27 14.49 -24.03 -4.92
C GLU A 27 14.23 -22.89 -3.94
N HIS A 28 14.68 -21.68 -4.28
CA HIS A 28 14.68 -20.53 -3.36
C HIS A 28 13.67 -19.44 -3.73
N GLU A 29 12.71 -19.72 -4.62
CA GLU A 29 11.73 -18.73 -5.10
C GLU A 29 11.01 -18.00 -3.96
N ASN A 30 10.74 -18.69 -2.84
CA ASN A 30 10.01 -18.16 -1.69
C ASN A 30 10.91 -17.86 -0.46
N GLU A 31 12.20 -18.14 -0.53
CA GLU A 31 13.12 -17.91 0.59
C GLU A 31 13.42 -16.41 0.76
N ARG A 32 13.69 -16.02 2.01
CA ARG A 32 13.94 -14.61 2.39
C ARG A 32 15.22 -14.41 3.20
N LEU A 33 15.81 -15.47 3.75
CA LEU A 33 16.99 -15.45 4.59
C LEU A 33 18.01 -16.43 4.03
N PHE A 34 19.22 -15.97 3.79
CA PHE A 34 20.30 -16.71 3.14
C PHE A 34 21.56 -16.75 4.01
N ILE A 35 21.83 -15.72 4.81
CA ILE A 35 23.05 -15.65 5.64
C ILE A 35 23.10 -16.83 6.62
N GLU A 36 21.99 -17.16 7.28
CA GLU A 36 21.95 -18.28 8.24
C GLU A 36 22.26 -19.63 7.57
N LYS A 37 21.85 -19.79 6.30
CA LYS A 37 21.96 -21.05 5.55
C LYS A 37 23.29 -21.21 4.83
N TYR A 38 23.84 -20.13 4.29
CA TYR A 38 25.01 -20.15 3.40
C TYR A 38 26.21 -19.38 3.93
N GLY A 39 26.04 -18.56 4.98
CA GLY A 39 27.07 -17.64 5.45
C GLY A 39 27.19 -16.37 4.61
N GLU A 40 27.59 -15.27 5.25
CA GLU A 40 27.69 -13.96 4.60
C GLU A 40 28.67 -13.94 3.42
N ASN A 41 29.86 -14.52 3.58
CA ASN A 41 30.89 -14.50 2.53
C ASN A 41 30.42 -15.17 1.23
N HIS A 42 29.82 -16.36 1.33
CA HIS A 42 29.34 -17.07 0.14
C HIS A 42 28.19 -16.36 -0.56
N LYS A 43 27.32 -15.69 0.21
CA LYS A 43 26.26 -14.85 -0.33
C LYS A 43 26.83 -13.62 -1.05
N VAL A 44 27.78 -12.92 -0.44
CA VAL A 44 28.43 -11.74 -1.02
C VAL A 44 29.14 -12.11 -2.33
N ASP A 45 29.91 -13.21 -2.34
CA ASP A 45 30.58 -13.70 -3.55
C ASP A 45 29.58 -14.08 -4.64
N PHE A 46 28.46 -14.72 -4.26
CA PHE A 46 27.38 -15.05 -5.18
C PHE A 46 26.80 -13.79 -5.83
N THR A 47 26.41 -12.80 -5.03
CA THR A 47 25.87 -11.53 -5.54
C THR A 47 26.90 -10.80 -6.42
N LYS A 48 28.18 -10.80 -6.05
CA LYS A 48 29.26 -10.20 -6.83
C LYS A 48 29.45 -10.84 -8.19
N HIS A 49 29.44 -12.17 -8.27
CA HIS A 49 29.55 -12.89 -9.54
C HIS A 49 28.35 -12.61 -10.45
N LEU A 50 27.15 -12.50 -9.89
CA LEU A 50 25.95 -12.12 -10.65
C LEU A 50 26.07 -10.71 -11.26
N PHE A 51 26.54 -9.72 -10.49
CA PHE A 51 26.79 -8.38 -11.04
C PHE A 51 27.87 -8.37 -12.12
N ASN A 52 28.96 -9.13 -11.95
CA ASN A 52 30.00 -9.26 -12.98
C ASN A 52 29.43 -9.78 -14.31
N ILE A 53 28.54 -10.77 -14.28
CA ILE A 53 27.86 -11.26 -15.49
C ILE A 53 27.04 -10.14 -16.15
N LEU A 54 26.31 -9.34 -15.37
CA LEU A 54 25.56 -8.20 -15.89
C LEU A 54 26.46 -7.11 -16.50
N GLU A 55 27.64 -6.87 -15.94
CA GLU A 55 28.60 -5.90 -16.48
C GLU A 55 29.18 -6.33 -17.83
N LYS A 56 29.37 -7.64 -18.05
CA LYS A 56 29.88 -8.18 -19.33
C LYS A 56 29.01 -7.74 -20.51
N GLU A 57 27.71 -7.56 -20.32
CA GLU A 57 26.78 -7.08 -21.34
C GLU A 57 27.18 -5.69 -21.89
N PHE A 58 27.66 -4.80 -21.02
CA PHE A 58 28.02 -3.42 -21.41
C PHE A 58 29.51 -3.21 -21.66
N ASN A 59 30.36 -4.23 -21.43
CA ASN A 59 31.79 -4.11 -21.65
C ASN A 59 32.13 -4.24 -23.15
N PRO A 60 32.64 -3.19 -23.83
CA PRO A 60 32.93 -3.26 -25.27
C PRO A 60 34.06 -4.24 -25.61
N ASN A 61 34.89 -4.62 -24.64
CA ASN A 61 36.02 -5.54 -24.84
C ASN A 61 35.62 -7.03 -24.75
N VAL A 62 34.38 -7.32 -24.36
CA VAL A 62 33.87 -8.69 -24.26
C VAL A 62 33.07 -9.00 -25.53
N THR A 63 33.54 -9.95 -26.32
CA THR A 63 32.85 -10.39 -27.56
C THR A 63 31.77 -11.44 -27.30
N ASP A 64 31.94 -12.27 -26.27
CA ASP A 64 30.96 -13.28 -25.88
C ASP A 64 30.03 -12.71 -24.80
N LYS A 65 28.90 -12.16 -25.26
CA LYS A 65 27.90 -11.52 -24.40
C LYS A 65 27.02 -12.59 -23.75
N PRO A 66 26.57 -12.39 -22.49
CA PRO A 66 25.65 -13.31 -21.86
C PRO A 66 24.37 -13.45 -22.69
N SER A 67 23.87 -14.68 -22.87
CA SER A 67 22.60 -14.85 -23.60
C SER A 67 21.42 -14.19 -22.85
N PRO A 68 20.30 -13.88 -23.54
CA PRO A 68 19.10 -13.38 -22.87
C PRO A 68 18.56 -14.31 -21.78
N GLN A 69 18.75 -15.63 -21.95
CA GLN A 69 18.40 -16.62 -20.94
C GLN A 69 19.30 -16.49 -19.71
N ALA A 70 20.61 -16.36 -19.91
CA ALA A 70 21.57 -16.09 -18.85
C ALA A 70 21.22 -14.82 -18.06
N LEU A 71 20.99 -13.70 -18.76
CA LEU A 71 20.59 -12.43 -18.13
C LEU A 71 19.32 -12.57 -17.28
N THR A 72 18.32 -13.27 -17.81
CA THR A 72 17.07 -13.51 -17.10
C THR A 72 17.29 -14.32 -15.82
N GLN A 73 18.05 -15.42 -15.89
CA GLN A 73 18.33 -16.24 -14.70
C GLN A 73 19.16 -15.48 -13.65
N VAL A 74 20.12 -14.67 -14.08
CA VAL A 74 20.93 -13.80 -13.20
C VAL A 74 20.05 -12.78 -12.48
N LEU A 75 19.14 -12.11 -13.20
CA LEU A 75 18.23 -11.12 -12.60
C LEU A 75 17.23 -11.78 -11.63
N ILE A 76 16.73 -12.97 -11.94
CA ILE A 76 15.88 -13.73 -11.00
C ILE A 76 16.67 -14.07 -9.72
N SER A 77 17.91 -14.55 -9.87
CA SER A 77 18.78 -14.89 -8.73
C SER A 77 19.11 -13.66 -7.89
N LEU A 78 19.42 -12.53 -8.53
CA LEU A 78 19.60 -11.23 -7.87
C LEU A 78 18.32 -10.81 -7.14
N ARG A 79 17.16 -10.85 -7.79
CA ARG A 79 15.88 -10.53 -7.15
C ARG A 79 15.68 -11.35 -5.89
N ILE A 80 15.97 -12.66 -5.92
CA ILE A 80 15.81 -13.56 -4.78
C ILE A 80 16.80 -13.20 -3.66
N THR A 81 18.10 -13.10 -3.96
CA THR A 81 19.13 -12.83 -2.94
C THR A 81 19.03 -11.42 -2.34
N LEU A 82 18.59 -10.43 -3.11
CA LEU A 82 18.42 -9.03 -2.67
C LEU A 82 17.23 -8.82 -1.72
N ARG A 83 16.45 -9.86 -1.40
CA ARG A 83 15.43 -9.80 -0.32
C ARG A 83 16.06 -9.61 1.06
N GLU A 84 17.33 -10.00 1.20
CA GLU A 84 18.19 -9.80 2.36
C GLU A 84 19.47 -9.11 1.86
N VAL A 85 19.63 -7.81 2.12
CA VAL A 85 20.84 -7.06 1.72
C VAL A 85 21.73 -6.91 2.94
N THR A 86 23.01 -7.31 2.84
CA THR A 86 23.99 -7.12 3.92
C THR A 86 24.71 -5.79 3.81
N GLU A 87 25.29 -5.28 4.91
CA GLU A 87 26.11 -4.06 4.91
C GLU A 87 27.28 -4.14 3.91
N THR A 88 27.85 -5.34 3.73
CA THR A 88 28.91 -5.60 2.77
C THR A 88 28.44 -5.43 1.32
N GLU A 89 27.21 -5.88 1.01
CA GLU A 89 26.63 -5.76 -0.33
C GLU A 89 26.20 -4.34 -0.66
N VAL A 90 25.87 -3.50 0.33
CA VAL A 90 25.41 -2.11 0.09
C VAL A 90 26.37 -1.35 -0.83
N LYS A 91 27.68 -1.41 -0.57
CA LYS A 91 28.67 -0.68 -1.38
C LYS A 91 28.70 -1.15 -2.84
N MET A 92 28.62 -2.46 -3.04
CA MET A 92 28.57 -3.07 -4.38
C MET A 92 27.29 -2.66 -5.11
N ILE A 93 26.13 -2.79 -4.46
CA ILE A 93 24.85 -2.39 -5.05
C ILE A 93 24.85 -0.89 -5.39
N LEU A 94 25.42 -0.04 -4.54
CA LEU A 94 25.52 1.39 -4.84
C LEU A 94 26.34 1.65 -6.10
N ASN A 95 27.38 0.88 -6.39
CA ASN A 95 28.15 1.02 -7.62
C ASN A 95 27.36 0.52 -8.84
N ASP A 96 26.64 -0.59 -8.67
CA ASP A 96 26.11 -1.36 -9.80
C ASP A 96 24.62 -1.20 -10.04
N ILE A 97 23.90 -0.46 -9.19
CA ILE A 97 22.44 -0.20 -9.33
C ILE A 97 22.07 0.44 -10.68
N HIS A 98 23.01 1.15 -11.30
CA HIS A 98 22.83 1.73 -12.64
C HIS A 98 22.63 0.66 -13.73
N LEU A 99 23.12 -0.57 -13.53
CA LEU A 99 22.87 -1.69 -14.44
C LEU A 99 21.38 -2.02 -14.50
N PHE A 100 20.67 -1.95 -13.37
CA PHE A 100 19.23 -2.20 -13.36
C PHE A 100 18.45 -1.17 -14.17
N PHE A 101 18.94 0.07 -14.29
CA PHE A 101 18.32 1.08 -15.15
C PHE A 101 18.47 0.70 -16.62
N LYS A 102 19.68 0.27 -17.02
CA LYS A 102 19.94 -0.17 -18.39
C LYS A 102 19.08 -1.37 -18.77
N PHE A 103 19.05 -2.42 -17.94
CA PHE A 103 18.19 -3.60 -18.19
C PHE A 103 16.70 -3.31 -18.07
N GLY A 104 16.32 -2.31 -17.25
CA GLY A 104 14.93 -1.86 -17.12
C GLY A 104 14.48 -0.91 -18.24
N ASN A 105 15.39 -0.48 -19.12
CA ASN A 105 15.20 0.61 -20.08
C ASN A 105 14.71 1.93 -19.43
N ILE A 106 15.23 2.29 -18.26
CA ILE A 106 14.85 3.53 -17.56
C ILE A 106 15.70 4.70 -18.07
N GLY A 107 15.06 5.71 -18.69
CA GLY A 107 15.73 6.95 -19.11
C GLY A 107 16.50 6.88 -20.43
N GLU A 108 16.32 5.81 -21.22
CA GLU A 108 16.84 5.71 -22.58
C GLU A 108 15.77 6.22 -23.56
N ASP A 109 15.78 7.52 -23.85
CA ASP A 109 14.76 8.25 -24.64
C ASP A 109 14.50 7.69 -26.06
N GLU A 110 15.31 6.75 -26.55
CA GLU A 110 15.23 6.19 -27.91
C GLU A 110 15.19 4.64 -27.99
N LYS A 111 15.11 3.90 -26.87
CA LYS A 111 15.36 2.45 -26.92
C LYS A 111 14.41 1.60 -26.06
N ILE A 112 13.12 1.72 -26.36
CA ILE A 112 12.04 1.02 -25.65
C ILE A 112 12.14 -0.52 -25.81
N SER A 113 12.97 -1.04 -26.72
CA SER A 113 13.03 -2.45 -27.08
C SER A 113 14.43 -3.10 -27.04
N ILE A 114 15.37 -2.62 -26.22
CA ILE A 114 16.68 -3.31 -26.11
C ILE A 114 16.48 -4.70 -25.50
N TYR A 115 15.82 -4.73 -24.34
CA TYR A 115 15.58 -5.94 -23.58
C TYR A 115 14.11 -6.33 -23.56
N SER A 116 13.86 -7.63 -23.47
CA SER A 116 12.52 -8.19 -23.35
C SER A 116 11.84 -7.73 -22.07
N ASP A 117 10.51 -7.78 -22.04
CA ASP A 117 9.73 -7.44 -20.85
C ASP A 117 10.05 -8.36 -19.65
N GLU A 118 10.51 -9.60 -19.89
CA GLU A 118 10.98 -10.51 -18.84
C GLU A 118 12.23 -9.94 -18.13
N ILE A 119 13.25 -9.56 -18.90
CA ILE A 119 14.49 -8.96 -18.38
C ILE A 119 14.17 -7.63 -17.68
N ARG A 120 13.36 -6.77 -18.31
CA ARG A 120 12.96 -5.48 -17.73
C ARG A 120 12.24 -5.66 -16.40
N CYS A 121 11.28 -6.59 -16.34
CA CYS A 121 10.50 -6.87 -15.15
C CYS A 121 11.38 -7.37 -13.99
N GLU A 122 12.26 -8.33 -14.24
CA GLU A 122 13.15 -8.86 -13.19
C GLU A 122 14.17 -7.81 -12.73
N SER A 123 14.67 -6.96 -13.63
CA SER A 123 15.51 -5.81 -13.28
C SER A 123 14.79 -4.82 -12.36
N LEU A 124 13.55 -4.44 -12.69
CA LEU A 124 12.75 -3.53 -11.88
C LEU A 124 12.39 -4.14 -10.52
N LYS A 125 12.13 -5.46 -10.46
CA LYS A 125 11.92 -6.18 -9.18
C LYS A 125 13.19 -6.17 -8.31
N CYS A 126 14.39 -6.22 -8.89
CA CYS A 126 15.64 -6.04 -8.14
C CYS A 126 15.68 -4.64 -7.48
N ILE A 127 15.30 -3.59 -8.23
CA ILE A 127 15.22 -2.22 -7.67
C ILE A 127 14.24 -2.16 -6.50
N VAL A 128 13.05 -2.76 -6.61
CA VAL A 128 12.06 -2.81 -5.51
C VAL A 128 12.71 -3.36 -4.23
N ASN A 129 13.39 -4.50 -4.33
CA ASN A 129 14.02 -5.13 -3.16
C ASN A 129 15.16 -4.28 -2.58
N CYS A 130 15.97 -3.65 -3.42
CA CYS A 130 17.04 -2.75 -3.01
C CYS A 130 16.53 -1.53 -2.21
N ILE A 131 15.48 -0.86 -2.70
CA ILE A 131 15.01 0.40 -2.10
C ILE A 131 14.05 0.19 -0.93
N ALA A 132 13.38 -0.96 -0.82
CA ALA A 132 12.35 -1.18 0.19
C ALA A 132 12.91 -1.23 1.63
N LYS A 133 14.15 -1.67 1.81
CA LYS A 133 14.74 -1.91 3.14
C LYS A 133 15.99 -1.08 3.44
N ASN A 134 16.67 -0.55 2.42
CA ASN A 134 17.94 0.17 2.61
C ASN A 134 17.81 1.65 2.20
N LYS A 135 17.88 2.54 3.21
CA LYS A 135 17.74 3.99 3.01
C LYS A 135 18.88 4.60 2.19
N THR A 136 20.09 4.04 2.26
CA THR A 136 21.24 4.54 1.50
C THR A 136 21.08 4.25 0.00
N ILE A 137 20.70 3.02 -0.34
CA ILE A 137 20.42 2.64 -1.73
C ILE A 137 19.20 3.40 -2.25
N GLN A 138 18.14 3.54 -1.43
CA GLN A 138 16.98 4.35 -1.76
C GLN A 138 17.37 5.81 -2.04
N ALA A 139 18.21 6.43 -1.22
CA ALA A 139 18.65 7.81 -1.43
C ALA A 139 19.45 7.98 -2.73
N LYS A 140 20.34 7.04 -3.06
CA LYS A 140 21.07 7.05 -4.35
C LYS A 140 20.12 6.93 -5.53
N PHE A 141 19.18 5.97 -5.48
CA PHE A 141 18.16 5.77 -6.51
C PHE A 141 17.30 7.02 -6.73
N GLN A 142 16.85 7.65 -5.64
CA GLN A 142 15.93 8.78 -5.68
C GLN A 142 16.63 10.08 -6.09
N ASN A 143 17.75 10.41 -5.45
CA ASN A 143 18.35 11.75 -5.51
C ASN A 143 19.49 11.87 -6.51
N GLU A 144 20.33 10.83 -6.66
CA GLU A 144 21.48 10.88 -7.57
C GLU A 144 21.10 10.44 -8.98
N LEU A 145 20.30 9.37 -9.08
CA LEU A 145 19.93 8.76 -10.37
C LEU A 145 18.61 9.28 -10.95
N ASN A 146 17.88 10.11 -10.20
CA ASN A 146 16.54 10.59 -10.58
C ASN A 146 15.57 9.46 -10.99
N GLY A 147 15.75 8.25 -10.46
CA GLY A 147 15.03 7.05 -10.88
C GLY A 147 13.51 7.20 -10.88
N PRO A 148 12.89 7.73 -9.80
CA PRO A 148 11.44 7.93 -9.76
C PRO A 148 10.93 8.86 -10.87
N ILE A 149 11.64 9.96 -11.17
CA ILE A 149 11.23 10.92 -12.21
C ILE A 149 11.33 10.27 -13.59
N LEU A 150 12.42 9.53 -13.86
CA LEU A 150 12.59 8.81 -15.11
C LEU A 150 11.51 7.74 -15.32
N LEU A 151 11.11 7.03 -14.25
CA LEU A 151 10.02 6.06 -14.29
C LEU A 151 8.67 6.70 -14.59
N VAL A 152 8.38 7.90 -14.06
CA VAL A 152 7.16 8.64 -14.41
C VAL A 152 7.18 9.05 -15.89
N LYS A 153 8.32 9.53 -16.39
CA LYS A 153 8.48 9.87 -17.82
C LYS A 153 8.24 8.64 -18.70
N GLU A 154 8.77 7.49 -18.30
CA GLU A 154 8.64 6.21 -19.00
C GLU A 154 7.18 5.73 -19.05
N LEU A 155 6.46 5.78 -17.92
CA LEU A 155 5.03 5.44 -17.86
C LEU A 155 4.17 6.32 -18.77
N LYS A 156 4.49 7.62 -18.86
CA LYS A 156 3.76 8.59 -19.68
C LYS A 156 4.06 8.44 -21.16
N SER A 157 5.33 8.27 -21.51
CA SER A 157 5.78 8.23 -22.91
C SER A 157 5.36 6.92 -23.60
N ASN A 158 5.33 5.82 -22.86
CA ASN A 158 5.10 4.47 -23.39
C ASN A 158 3.78 3.84 -22.92
N LYS A 159 2.80 4.66 -22.52
CA LYS A 159 1.55 4.19 -21.90
C LYS A 159 0.84 3.08 -22.70
N ALA A 160 0.81 3.21 -24.03
CA ALA A 160 0.09 2.30 -24.93
C ALA A 160 0.88 1.04 -25.31
N THR A 161 2.21 1.06 -25.22
CA THR A 161 3.09 -0.02 -25.70
C THR A 161 3.68 -0.84 -24.56
N MET A 162 3.71 -0.32 -23.34
CA MET A 162 4.26 -1.01 -22.18
C MET A 162 3.31 -2.06 -21.63
N SER A 163 3.81 -3.29 -21.47
CA SER A 163 3.05 -4.39 -20.88
C SER A 163 2.84 -4.21 -19.38
N ASP A 164 1.79 -4.87 -18.89
CA ASP A 164 1.44 -4.94 -17.47
C ASP A 164 2.55 -5.57 -16.62
N THR A 165 3.30 -6.51 -17.20
CA THR A 165 4.46 -7.16 -16.57
C THR A 165 5.53 -6.15 -16.17
N VAL A 166 5.72 -5.08 -16.95
CA VAL A 166 6.70 -4.01 -16.67
C VAL A 166 6.07 -2.91 -15.82
N LYS A 167 4.81 -2.52 -16.06
CA LYS A 167 4.12 -1.50 -15.26
C LYS A 167 4.04 -1.89 -13.78
N PHE A 168 3.80 -3.16 -13.49
CA PHE A 168 3.62 -3.66 -12.13
C PHE A 168 4.78 -3.32 -11.17
N PRO A 169 6.04 -3.70 -11.44
CA PRO A 169 7.15 -3.32 -10.56
C PRO A 169 7.41 -1.80 -10.55
N ILE A 170 7.11 -1.06 -11.63
CA ILE A 170 7.23 0.41 -11.62
C ILE A 170 6.29 1.02 -10.59
N TYR A 171 5.01 0.63 -10.56
CA TYR A 171 4.06 1.15 -9.57
C TYR A 171 4.52 0.85 -8.14
N LYS A 172 5.08 -0.34 -7.88
CA LYS A 172 5.66 -0.67 -6.56
C LYS A 172 6.83 0.23 -6.18
N ILE A 173 7.75 0.50 -7.12
CA ILE A 173 8.86 1.43 -6.89
C ILE A 173 8.31 2.82 -6.53
N LEU A 174 7.32 3.30 -7.30
CA LEU A 174 6.73 4.62 -7.08
C LEU A 174 5.97 4.72 -5.75
N ILE A 175 5.26 3.67 -5.32
CA ILE A 175 4.64 3.60 -3.98
C ILE A 175 5.70 3.79 -2.89
N HIS A 176 6.81 3.03 -2.95
CA HIS A 176 7.91 3.18 -1.99
C HIS A 176 8.55 4.57 -2.02
N CYS A 177 8.63 5.21 -3.19
CA CYS A 177 9.22 6.53 -3.34
C CYS A 177 8.29 7.65 -2.84
N CYS A 178 6.98 7.52 -3.03
CA CYS A 178 6.00 8.51 -2.59
C CYS A 178 5.80 8.55 -1.07
N ALA A 179 6.41 7.63 -0.32
CA ALA A 179 6.49 7.72 1.15
C ALA A 179 7.31 8.93 1.63
N ASN A 180 8.15 9.52 0.77
CA ASN A 180 8.84 10.77 1.03
C ASN A 180 7.96 11.95 0.53
N PRO A 181 7.50 12.86 1.41
CA PRO A 181 6.60 13.95 1.02
C PRO A 181 7.17 14.91 -0.01
N GLN A 182 8.46 15.24 0.07
CA GLN A 182 9.13 16.14 -0.88
C GLN A 182 9.18 15.51 -2.28
N LEU A 183 9.63 14.25 -2.35
CA LEU A 183 9.69 13.52 -3.62
C LEU A 183 8.29 13.29 -4.19
N ARG A 184 7.30 12.95 -3.37
CA ARG A 184 5.90 12.82 -3.80
C ARG A 184 5.40 14.11 -4.45
N GLY A 185 5.62 15.27 -3.84
CA GLY A 185 5.25 16.57 -4.43
C GLY A 185 5.91 16.82 -5.80
N GLN A 186 7.18 16.42 -5.96
CA GLN A 186 7.87 16.47 -7.25
C GLN A 186 7.21 15.54 -8.28
N LEU A 187 6.89 14.29 -7.91
CA LEU A 187 6.28 13.31 -8.82
C LEU A 187 4.85 13.68 -9.22
N ILE A 188 4.08 14.30 -8.30
CA ILE A 188 2.78 14.89 -8.64
C ILE A 188 2.96 16.00 -9.70
N THR A 189 3.96 16.87 -9.53
CA THR A 189 4.29 17.93 -10.51
C THR A 189 4.71 17.35 -11.87
N GLN A 190 5.30 16.15 -11.89
CA GLN A 190 5.62 15.42 -13.12
C GLN A 190 4.39 14.76 -13.78
N GLY A 191 3.20 14.85 -13.18
CA GLY A 191 1.94 14.33 -13.69
C GLY A 191 1.67 12.87 -13.30
N LEU A 192 2.30 12.35 -12.24
CA LEU A 192 2.06 10.98 -11.78
C LEU A 192 0.62 10.78 -11.25
N LEU A 193 0.04 11.80 -10.60
CA LEU A 193 -1.34 11.73 -10.13
C LEU A 193 -2.31 11.65 -11.32
N ASP A 194 -2.15 12.53 -12.32
CA ASP A 194 -2.97 12.51 -13.54
C ASP A 194 -2.87 11.17 -14.29
N HIS A 195 -1.64 10.63 -14.39
CA HIS A 195 -1.43 9.30 -14.97
C HIS A 195 -2.16 8.20 -14.19
N THR A 196 -2.09 8.24 -12.86
CA THR A 196 -2.74 7.25 -11.98
C THR A 196 -4.26 7.32 -12.10
N VAL A 197 -4.83 8.53 -12.11
CA VAL A 197 -6.27 8.75 -12.32
C VAL A 197 -6.71 8.21 -13.67
N GLN A 198 -6.00 8.56 -14.74
CA GLN A 198 -6.36 8.12 -16.09
C GLN A 198 -6.23 6.59 -16.23
N GLU A 199 -5.20 5.96 -15.67
CA GLU A 199 -5.04 4.50 -15.74
C GLU A 199 -6.17 3.77 -14.98
N LEU A 200 -6.64 4.31 -13.84
CA LEU A 200 -7.80 3.78 -13.13
C LEU A 200 -9.09 3.90 -13.97
N VAL A 201 -9.29 5.04 -14.62
CA VAL A 201 -10.43 5.27 -15.53
C VAL A 201 -10.38 4.30 -16.71
N ASP A 202 -9.24 4.21 -17.39
CA ASP A 202 -9.07 3.37 -18.59
C ASP A 202 -9.27 1.88 -18.26
N ARG A 203 -8.71 1.40 -17.15
CA ARG A 203 -8.79 -0.03 -16.77
C ARG A 203 -10.15 -0.47 -16.28
N THR A 204 -10.98 0.46 -15.83
CA THR A 204 -12.35 0.19 -15.42
C THR A 204 -13.35 0.58 -16.51
N ALA A 205 -12.88 1.01 -17.69
CA ALA A 205 -13.72 1.22 -18.85
C ALA A 205 -14.32 -0.11 -19.31
N GLY A 206 -15.62 -0.11 -19.62
CA GLY A 206 -16.33 -1.34 -20.00
C GLY A 206 -16.37 -2.41 -18.90
N ASN A 207 -16.18 -3.68 -19.31
CA ASN A 207 -16.04 -4.84 -18.44
C ASN A 207 -14.59 -4.94 -17.98
N PHE A 208 -14.37 -5.04 -16.68
CA PHE A 208 -13.04 -5.15 -16.09
C PHE A 208 -13.02 -6.25 -15.03
N GLU A 209 -11.83 -6.78 -14.79
CA GLU A 209 -11.57 -7.85 -13.83
C GLU A 209 -10.62 -7.36 -12.73
N ALA A 210 -10.59 -8.11 -11.63
CA ALA A 210 -9.59 -7.87 -10.60
C ALA A 210 -8.18 -8.11 -11.14
N SER A 211 -7.25 -7.21 -10.83
CA SER A 211 -5.85 -7.37 -11.20
C SER A 211 -4.93 -6.80 -10.13
N ALA A 212 -3.70 -7.33 -10.08
CA ALA A 212 -2.68 -6.83 -9.17
C ALA A 212 -2.32 -5.36 -9.46
N ILE A 213 -2.38 -4.94 -10.73
CA ILE A 213 -2.17 -3.54 -11.13
C ILE A 213 -3.28 -2.65 -10.59
N LEU A 214 -4.54 -3.07 -10.67
CA LEU A 214 -5.65 -2.26 -10.12
C LEU A 214 -5.47 -2.04 -8.61
N SER A 215 -5.00 -3.06 -7.88
CA SER A 215 -4.66 -2.93 -6.46
C SER A 215 -3.48 -1.97 -6.21
N ASP A 216 -2.40 -2.07 -6.99
CA ASP A 216 -1.23 -1.21 -6.82
C ASP A 216 -1.51 0.24 -7.27
N LEU A 217 -2.38 0.47 -8.26
CA LEU A 217 -2.87 1.80 -8.61
C LEU A 217 -3.67 2.43 -7.46
N SER A 218 -4.55 1.67 -6.79
CA SER A 218 -5.26 2.15 -5.60
C SER A 218 -4.30 2.51 -4.46
N ARG A 219 -3.25 1.72 -4.23
CA ARG A 219 -2.21 2.02 -3.23
C ARG A 219 -1.40 3.25 -3.60
N LEU A 220 -1.05 3.39 -4.87
CA LEU A 220 -0.33 4.56 -5.38
C LEU A 220 -1.19 5.82 -5.25
N LEU A 221 -2.48 5.73 -5.60
CA LEU A 221 -3.45 6.80 -5.39
C LEU A 221 -3.51 7.22 -3.92
N PHE A 222 -3.60 6.25 -3.00
CA PHE A 222 -3.54 6.51 -1.56
C PHE A 222 -2.28 7.30 -1.20
N THR A 223 -1.10 6.82 -1.59
CA THR A 223 0.17 7.49 -1.24
C THR A 223 0.28 8.89 -1.85
N LEU A 224 -0.19 9.09 -3.08
CA LEU A 224 -0.17 10.39 -3.78
C LEU A 224 -1.12 11.42 -3.15
N THR A 225 -2.21 10.96 -2.54
CA THR A 225 -3.26 11.83 -1.97
C THR A 225 -3.13 12.03 -0.47
N LEU A 226 -2.10 11.49 0.19
CA LEU A 226 -1.92 11.58 1.65
C LEU A 226 -1.99 13.01 2.21
N GLY A 227 -1.51 14.00 1.46
CA GLY A 227 -1.54 15.42 1.87
C GLY A 227 -2.96 16.02 1.91
N PHE A 228 -3.95 15.39 1.28
CA PHE A 228 -5.36 15.80 1.34
C PHE A 228 -6.08 15.20 2.56
N GLY A 229 -5.58 14.09 3.09
CA GLY A 229 -6.19 13.36 4.17
C GLY A 229 -5.71 13.79 5.57
N PRO A 230 -6.27 13.19 6.63
CA PRO A 230 -5.92 13.49 8.01
C PRO A 230 -4.58 12.88 8.45
N LEU A 231 -3.93 12.09 7.60
CA LEU A 231 -2.76 11.30 7.95
C LEU A 231 -1.45 12.10 7.93
N GLU A 232 -1.41 13.24 7.23
CA GLU A 232 -0.23 14.09 7.14
C GLU A 232 -0.47 15.49 7.68
N GLY A 233 -0.32 15.63 9.01
CA GLY A 233 -0.35 16.93 9.66
C GLY A 233 -1.66 17.68 9.40
N LYS A 234 -1.56 18.97 9.04
CA LYS A 234 -2.74 19.74 8.63
C LYS A 234 -3.04 19.44 7.16
N PRO A 235 -4.24 18.92 6.83
CA PRO A 235 -4.64 18.69 5.45
C PRO A 235 -4.40 19.93 4.60
N GLN A 236 -3.72 19.76 3.47
CA GLN A 236 -3.57 20.83 2.50
C GLN A 236 -4.94 21.09 1.86
N GLU A 237 -5.35 22.35 1.77
CA GLU A 237 -6.56 22.72 1.03
C GLU A 237 -6.41 22.29 -0.44
N PRO A 238 -7.28 21.38 -0.93
CA PRO A 238 -7.21 20.91 -2.31
C PRO A 238 -7.48 22.04 -3.31
N LYS A 239 -6.78 22.03 -4.44
CA LYS A 239 -7.05 22.97 -5.54
C LYS A 239 -8.24 22.51 -6.36
N GLN A 240 -8.81 23.40 -7.18
CA GLN A 240 -9.93 23.03 -8.07
C GLN A 240 -9.60 21.80 -8.94
N GLU A 241 -8.39 21.72 -9.47
CA GLU A 241 -7.94 20.56 -10.23
C GLU A 241 -7.99 19.24 -9.43
N ASP A 242 -7.75 19.29 -8.12
CA ASP A 242 -7.79 18.11 -7.25
C ASP A 242 -9.22 17.64 -7.04
N TYR A 243 -10.18 18.56 -6.93
CA TYR A 243 -11.61 18.23 -6.95
C TYR A 243 -12.01 17.57 -8.26
N ASP A 244 -11.58 18.12 -9.40
CA ASP A 244 -11.92 17.59 -10.72
C ASP A 244 -11.32 16.19 -10.93
N ARG A 245 -10.07 15.96 -10.48
CA ARG A 245 -9.43 14.63 -10.46
C ARG A 245 -10.24 13.63 -9.62
N PHE A 246 -10.70 14.03 -8.43
CA PHE A 246 -11.48 13.13 -7.57
C PHE A 246 -12.84 12.79 -8.19
N ARG A 247 -13.53 13.77 -8.80
CA ARG A 247 -14.79 13.52 -9.52
C ARG A 247 -14.62 12.56 -10.70
N GLN A 248 -13.50 12.64 -11.41
CA GLN A 248 -13.17 11.66 -12.46
C GLN A 248 -12.99 10.23 -11.91
N LEU A 249 -12.59 10.10 -10.64
CA LEU A 249 -12.46 8.81 -9.97
C LEU A 249 -13.79 8.24 -9.44
N LEU A 250 -14.86 9.03 -9.31
CA LEU A 250 -16.13 8.51 -8.79
C LEU A 250 -16.70 7.35 -9.63
N PRO A 251 -16.76 7.43 -10.98
CA PRO A 251 -17.20 6.29 -11.79
C PRO A 251 -16.35 5.00 -11.65
N PRO A 252 -15.00 5.02 -11.74
CA PRO A 252 -14.20 3.81 -11.54
C PRO A 252 -14.36 3.25 -10.13
N ILE A 253 -14.40 4.09 -9.10
CA ILE A 253 -14.56 3.64 -7.71
C ILE A 253 -15.94 2.98 -7.54
N LYS A 254 -17.01 3.59 -8.05
CA LYS A 254 -18.36 2.99 -8.03
C LYS A 254 -18.37 1.60 -8.67
N LYS A 255 -17.73 1.44 -9.84
CA LYS A 255 -17.61 0.13 -10.51
C LYS A 255 -16.87 -0.89 -9.67
N ILE A 256 -15.76 -0.50 -9.03
CA ILE A 256 -14.97 -1.39 -8.15
C ILE A 256 -15.81 -1.86 -6.97
N PHE A 257 -16.53 -0.96 -6.29
CA PHE A 257 -17.31 -1.31 -5.10
C PHE A 257 -18.57 -2.13 -5.44
N THR A 258 -19.23 -1.82 -6.56
CA THR A 258 -20.43 -2.53 -7.04
C THR A 258 -20.13 -3.89 -7.69
N TYR A 259 -18.86 -4.21 -7.95
CA TYR A 259 -18.44 -5.54 -8.40
C TYR A 259 -18.79 -6.58 -7.34
N HIS A 260 -19.63 -7.57 -7.66
CA HIS A 260 -20.07 -8.57 -6.70
C HIS A 260 -18.97 -9.62 -6.49
N CYS A 261 -18.48 -9.74 -5.26
CA CYS A 261 -17.43 -10.69 -4.91
C CYS A 261 -17.47 -11.04 -3.43
N ASP A 262 -16.97 -12.23 -3.08
CA ASP A 262 -16.72 -12.62 -1.69
C ASP A 262 -15.31 -12.17 -1.23
N LYS A 263 -14.95 -12.53 0.02
CA LYS A 263 -13.66 -12.18 0.63
C LYS A 263 -12.46 -12.89 0.00
N THR A 264 -12.67 -14.03 -0.64
CA THR A 264 -11.60 -14.85 -1.25
C THR A 264 -11.26 -14.37 -2.65
N HIS A 265 -12.19 -13.67 -3.30
CA HIS A 265 -12.00 -13.14 -4.63
C HIS A 265 -10.97 -12.00 -4.66
N PRO A 266 -10.04 -11.94 -5.65
CA PRO A 266 -8.99 -10.92 -5.71
C PRO A 266 -9.50 -9.46 -5.70
N MET A 267 -10.72 -9.22 -6.21
CA MET A 267 -11.36 -7.91 -6.18
C MET A 267 -11.54 -7.37 -4.75
N PHE A 268 -11.70 -8.24 -3.75
CA PHE A 268 -11.80 -7.81 -2.36
C PHE A 268 -10.51 -7.10 -1.89
N GLY A 269 -9.34 -7.58 -2.33
CA GLY A 269 -8.05 -6.91 -2.09
C GLY A 269 -7.94 -5.56 -2.80
N VAL A 270 -8.53 -5.43 -3.99
CA VAL A 270 -8.62 -4.14 -4.71
C VAL A 270 -9.53 -3.17 -3.94
N LYS A 271 -10.70 -3.62 -3.49
CA LYS A 271 -11.63 -2.83 -2.66
C LYS A 271 -10.97 -2.35 -1.38
N ALA A 272 -10.24 -3.22 -0.68
CA ALA A 272 -9.50 -2.87 0.53
C ALA A 272 -8.44 -1.79 0.27
N ALA A 273 -7.64 -1.93 -0.80
CA ALA A 273 -6.68 -0.90 -1.19
C ALA A 273 -7.34 0.43 -1.57
N MET A 274 -8.51 0.37 -2.21
CA MET A 274 -9.28 1.57 -2.57
C MET A 274 -9.89 2.26 -1.35
N VAL A 275 -10.33 1.50 -0.33
CA VAL A 275 -10.76 2.07 0.96
C VAL A 275 -9.65 2.94 1.56
N SER A 276 -8.40 2.47 1.55
CA SER A 276 -7.28 3.27 2.05
C SER A 276 -7.16 4.59 1.28
N ALA A 277 -7.27 4.56 -0.06
CA ALA A 277 -7.21 5.77 -0.88
C ALA A 277 -8.35 6.76 -0.57
N LEU A 278 -9.56 6.25 -0.30
CA LEU A 278 -10.74 7.07 -0.01
C LEU A 278 -10.68 7.81 1.33
N ILE A 279 -9.78 7.45 2.25
CA ILE A 279 -9.56 8.22 3.48
C ILE A 279 -9.11 9.65 3.17
N ASN A 280 -8.42 9.82 2.04
CA ASN A 280 -7.89 11.10 1.58
C ASN A 280 -8.90 11.88 0.71
N THR A 281 -10.18 11.49 0.71
CA THR A 281 -11.24 12.24 0.04
C THR A 281 -11.32 13.66 0.62
N PRO A 282 -11.30 14.72 -0.20
CA PRO A 282 -11.56 16.07 0.25
C PRO A 282 -12.87 16.17 1.05
N LYS A 283 -12.87 16.92 2.15
CA LYS A 283 -14.04 17.04 3.06
C LYS A 283 -15.36 17.34 2.33
N ASN A 284 -15.32 18.21 1.33
CA ASN A 284 -16.50 18.65 0.57
C ASN A 284 -16.93 17.67 -0.54
N LEU A 285 -16.38 16.46 -0.60
CA LEU A 285 -16.72 15.45 -1.60
C LEU A 285 -17.23 14.13 -0.98
N TYR A 286 -17.38 14.06 0.34
CA TYR A 286 -17.91 12.86 0.98
C TYR A 286 -19.40 12.64 0.67
N ASP A 287 -20.16 13.71 0.47
CA ASP A 287 -21.54 13.67 -0.05
C ASP A 287 -21.57 13.07 -1.46
N GLU A 288 -20.77 13.59 -2.39
CA GLU A 288 -20.65 13.06 -3.76
C GLU A 288 -20.18 11.59 -3.76
N LEU A 289 -19.30 11.20 -2.82
CA LEU A 289 -18.82 9.83 -2.65
C LEU A 289 -19.94 8.87 -2.22
N VAL A 290 -20.73 9.25 -1.21
CA VAL A 290 -21.83 8.43 -0.68
C VAL A 290 -23.00 8.36 -1.68
N ASP A 291 -23.26 9.43 -2.43
CA ASP A 291 -24.22 9.43 -3.54
C ASP A 291 -23.80 8.49 -4.68
N ALA A 292 -22.50 8.47 -5.00
CA ALA A 292 -21.97 7.58 -6.02
C ALA A 292 -21.97 6.11 -5.56
N ILE A 293 -21.65 5.87 -4.28
CA ILE A 293 -21.41 4.54 -3.70
C ILE A 293 -22.27 4.37 -2.45
N PRO A 294 -23.37 3.60 -2.55
CA PRO A 294 -24.24 3.35 -1.41
C PRO A 294 -23.48 2.86 -0.17
N LEU A 295 -23.81 3.41 0.99
CA LEU A 295 -23.13 3.17 2.27
C LEU A 295 -22.97 1.69 2.60
N GLN A 296 -23.96 0.86 2.24
CA GLN A 296 -23.97 -0.59 2.40
C GLN A 296 -22.72 -1.30 1.84
N TYR A 297 -22.08 -0.76 0.80
CA TYR A 297 -20.85 -1.34 0.24
C TYR A 297 -19.66 -1.15 1.18
N PHE A 298 -19.51 0.05 1.77
CA PHE A 298 -18.50 0.32 2.79
C PHE A 298 -18.74 -0.50 4.05
N GLN A 299 -20.00 -0.58 4.50
CA GLN A 299 -20.41 -1.40 5.63
C GLN A 299 -20.11 -2.89 5.43
N SER A 300 -20.34 -3.42 4.22
CA SER A 300 -20.08 -4.82 3.90
C SER A 300 -18.59 -5.15 3.99
N ILE A 301 -17.72 -4.25 3.50
CA ILE A 301 -16.27 -4.41 3.61
C ILE A 301 -15.83 -4.27 5.07
N PHE A 302 -16.35 -3.28 5.80
CA PHE A 302 -16.07 -3.10 7.22
C PHE A 302 -16.40 -4.36 8.03
N LYS A 303 -17.63 -4.89 7.87
CA LYS A 303 -18.07 -6.15 8.49
C LYS A 303 -17.18 -7.33 8.10
N ALA A 304 -16.77 -7.38 6.83
CA ALA A 304 -15.90 -8.44 6.35
C ALA A 304 -14.53 -8.45 7.05
N GLN A 305 -14.05 -7.29 7.49
CA GLN A 305 -12.74 -7.08 8.11
C GLN A 305 -12.71 -7.18 9.64
N LEU A 306 -13.86 -7.40 10.29
CA LEU A 306 -13.93 -7.53 11.77
C LEU A 306 -13.10 -8.67 12.36
N HIS A 307 -12.65 -9.61 11.54
CA HIS A 307 -11.74 -10.69 11.97
C HIS A 307 -10.32 -10.18 12.27
N LEU A 308 -9.93 -9.03 11.72
CA LEU A 308 -8.63 -8.40 12.00
C LEU A 308 -8.53 -7.92 13.45
N LEU A 309 -9.66 -7.68 14.11
CA LEU A 309 -9.76 -7.29 15.51
C LEU A 309 -9.70 -8.49 16.47
N ASP A 310 -9.68 -9.73 15.97
CA ASP A 310 -9.60 -10.92 16.83
C ASP A 310 -8.17 -11.11 17.40
N LYS A 311 -7.17 -10.44 16.80
CA LYS A 311 -5.76 -10.53 17.19
C LYS A 311 -5.12 -9.13 17.26
N PRO A 312 -4.38 -8.79 18.33
CA PRO A 312 -3.71 -7.51 18.45
C PRO A 312 -2.74 -7.20 17.30
N GLU A 313 -2.07 -8.23 16.75
CA GLU A 313 -1.07 -8.06 15.69
C GLU A 313 -1.67 -7.60 14.36
N THR A 314 -2.96 -7.91 14.11
CA THR A 314 -3.68 -7.57 12.88
C THR A 314 -4.63 -6.39 13.05
N ALA A 315 -4.87 -5.93 14.29
CA ALA A 315 -5.88 -4.92 14.58
C ALA A 315 -5.60 -3.58 13.87
N ASN A 316 -4.33 -3.24 13.66
CA ASN A 316 -3.93 -2.01 12.95
C ASN A 316 -4.32 -2.02 11.47
N GLU A 317 -4.47 -3.19 10.85
CA GLU A 317 -4.95 -3.28 9.46
C GLU A 317 -6.43 -2.86 9.35
N PHE A 318 -7.18 -2.93 10.45
CA PHE A 318 -8.58 -2.49 10.50
C PHE A 318 -8.74 -0.96 10.47
N LEU A 319 -7.69 -0.22 10.82
CA LEU A 319 -7.73 1.22 11.04
C LEU A 319 -8.27 1.99 9.83
N THR A 320 -7.86 1.61 8.62
CA THR A 320 -8.25 2.30 7.39
C THR A 320 -9.76 2.25 7.13
N PHE A 321 -10.40 1.11 7.43
CA PHE A 321 -11.85 0.95 7.28
C PHE A 321 -12.61 1.79 8.31
N LEU A 322 -12.09 1.84 9.54
CA LEU A 322 -12.64 2.66 10.61
C LEU A 322 -12.54 4.15 10.30
N MET A 323 -11.36 4.61 9.88
CA MET A 323 -11.14 5.99 9.45
C MET A 323 -12.11 6.42 8.36
N LEU A 324 -12.32 5.58 7.33
CA LEU A 324 -13.23 5.93 6.24
C LEU A 324 -14.67 6.10 6.75
N LEU A 325 -15.20 5.17 7.55
CA LEU A 325 -16.56 5.30 8.08
C LEU A 325 -16.70 6.46 9.06
N THR A 326 -15.68 6.74 9.88
CA THR A 326 -15.66 7.93 10.74
C THR A 326 -15.71 9.20 9.92
N ASN A 327 -14.90 9.32 8.87
CA ASN A 327 -14.90 10.50 8.01
C ASN A 327 -16.23 10.67 7.26
N ILE A 328 -16.84 9.56 6.81
CA ILE A 328 -18.19 9.60 6.22
C ILE A 328 -19.20 10.12 7.24
N ALA A 329 -19.20 9.60 8.47
CA ALA A 329 -20.11 10.05 9.53
C ALA A 329 -19.87 11.51 9.97
N GLU A 330 -18.61 11.97 9.95
CA GLU A 330 -18.25 13.36 10.24
C GLU A 330 -18.79 14.31 9.17
N ASN A 331 -18.59 13.98 7.89
CA ASN A 331 -18.86 14.90 6.77
C ASN A 331 -20.24 14.72 6.13
N VAL A 332 -20.94 13.60 6.37
CA VAL A 332 -22.29 13.30 5.87
C VAL A 332 -23.17 12.82 7.03
N PRO A 333 -23.68 13.74 7.87
CA PRO A 333 -24.43 13.39 9.09
C PRO A 333 -25.63 12.46 8.85
N GLU A 334 -26.24 12.50 7.66
CA GLU A 334 -27.37 11.65 7.26
C GLU A 334 -27.02 10.14 7.31
N THR A 335 -25.73 9.80 7.31
CA THR A 335 -25.26 8.41 7.41
C THR A 335 -25.16 7.90 8.85
N ARG A 336 -25.17 8.78 9.86
CA ARG A 336 -24.90 8.45 11.27
C ARG A 336 -25.89 7.43 11.81
N ASP A 337 -27.19 7.60 11.56
CA ASP A 337 -28.24 6.67 12.00
C ASP A 337 -28.05 5.26 11.47
N GLU A 338 -27.70 5.13 10.18
CA GLU A 338 -27.48 3.82 9.55
C GLU A 338 -26.23 3.14 10.12
N LEU A 339 -25.16 3.91 10.36
CA LEU A 339 -23.94 3.43 10.99
C LEU A 339 -24.16 3.08 12.47
N LYS A 340 -24.96 3.85 13.21
CA LYS A 340 -25.36 3.56 14.60
C LYS A 340 -26.11 2.23 14.67
N LYS A 341 -27.11 2.03 13.80
CA LYS A 341 -27.86 0.77 13.65
C LYS A 341 -26.99 -0.42 13.24
N MET A 342 -25.95 -0.18 12.45
CA MET A 342 -24.97 -1.23 12.10
C MET A 342 -24.11 -1.62 13.32
N THR A 343 -23.77 -0.65 14.16
CA THR A 343 -22.74 -0.78 15.19
C THR A 343 -23.30 -1.40 16.47
N PHE A 344 -24.45 -0.91 16.92
CA PHE A 344 -25.05 -1.27 18.21
C PHE A 344 -26.28 -2.16 18.06
N PRO A 345 -26.58 -3.01 19.06
CA PRO A 345 -27.83 -3.75 19.13
C PRO A 345 -29.06 -2.82 19.07
N ALA A 346 -30.11 -3.25 18.35
CA ALA A 346 -31.33 -2.47 18.13
C ALA A 346 -32.06 -2.08 19.43
N ASP A 347 -31.92 -2.88 20.50
CA ASP A 347 -32.56 -2.61 21.78
C ASP A 347 -31.91 -1.46 22.56
N LEU A 348 -30.64 -1.14 22.28
CA LEU A 348 -29.90 -0.06 22.95
C LEU A 348 -30.07 1.30 22.26
N ILE A 349 -30.48 1.32 20.99
CA ILE A 349 -30.63 2.56 20.21
C ILE A 349 -32.05 3.13 20.25
N LYS A 350 -32.97 2.56 21.03
CA LYS A 350 -34.34 3.07 21.16
C LYS A 350 -34.34 4.37 21.95
N ASP A 351 -35.08 5.36 21.47
CA ASP A 351 -35.42 6.55 22.23
C ASP A 351 -36.22 6.12 23.47
N SER A 352 -35.65 6.28 24.66
CA SER A 352 -36.39 6.16 25.91
C SER A 352 -36.42 7.52 26.60
N ASP A 353 -37.60 7.90 27.07
CA ASP A 353 -37.82 9.10 27.90
C ASP A 353 -37.28 8.92 29.34
N GLU A 354 -36.64 7.78 29.64
CA GLU A 354 -36.11 7.50 30.97
C GLU A 354 -34.78 8.23 31.20
N PRO A 355 -34.57 8.85 32.37
CA PRO A 355 -33.31 9.52 32.70
C PRO A 355 -32.15 8.53 32.60
N LEU A 356 -31.21 8.86 31.72
CA LEU A 356 -30.13 7.98 31.26
C LEU A 356 -29.18 7.66 32.43
N SER A 357 -29.18 6.41 32.88
CA SER A 357 -28.18 5.92 33.83
C SER A 357 -26.87 5.64 33.07
N VAL A 358 -25.89 6.54 33.23
CA VAL A 358 -24.55 6.34 32.68
C VAL A 358 -23.79 5.39 33.60
N GLY A 359 -23.63 4.13 33.17
CA GLY A 359 -22.81 3.14 33.84
C GLY A 359 -21.32 3.34 33.60
N ILE A 360 -20.48 2.90 34.55
CA ILE A 360 -19.02 2.84 34.35
C ILE A 360 -18.68 1.81 33.26
N GLN A 361 -19.39 0.68 33.27
CA GLN A 361 -19.23 -0.40 32.30
C GLN A 361 -20.24 -0.25 31.15
N PRO A 362 -19.91 -0.76 29.94
CA PRO A 362 -20.87 -0.84 28.84
C PRO A 362 -22.05 -1.74 29.21
N PRO A 363 -23.25 -1.52 28.62
CA PRO A 363 -24.36 -2.46 28.70
C PRO A 363 -23.93 -3.87 28.24
N GLU A 364 -24.48 -4.92 28.87
CA GLU A 364 -24.12 -6.31 28.55
C GLU A 364 -24.36 -6.65 27.07
N GLU A 365 -25.41 -6.08 26.46
CA GLU A 365 -25.74 -6.30 25.06
C GLU A 365 -24.68 -5.70 24.13
N SER A 366 -24.19 -4.49 24.45
CA SER A 366 -23.09 -3.82 23.72
C SER A 366 -21.77 -4.56 23.88
N ALA A 367 -21.55 -5.17 25.05
CA ALA A 367 -20.32 -5.86 25.40
C ALA A 367 -20.24 -7.28 24.80
N ASN A 368 -21.38 -7.94 24.60
CA ASN A 368 -21.42 -9.35 24.22
C ASN A 368 -21.95 -9.61 22.79
N SER A 369 -22.52 -8.61 22.11
CA SER A 369 -23.13 -8.77 20.80
C SER A 369 -22.81 -7.62 19.85
N GLY A 370 -22.93 -7.88 18.55
CA GLY A 370 -22.77 -6.87 17.50
C GLY A 370 -21.32 -6.49 17.18
N ILE A 371 -21.17 -5.34 16.52
CA ILE A 371 -19.86 -4.77 16.16
C ILE A 371 -19.25 -4.03 17.35
N SER A 372 -20.09 -3.39 18.17
CA SER A 372 -19.69 -2.68 19.38
C SER A 372 -18.84 -3.54 20.31
N SER A 373 -19.17 -4.82 20.50
CA SER A 373 -18.42 -5.74 21.37
C SER A 373 -16.97 -5.93 20.95
N LYS A 374 -16.69 -5.87 19.63
CA LYS A 374 -15.35 -5.94 19.07
C LYS A 374 -14.60 -4.62 19.14
N LEU A 375 -15.30 -3.49 19.06
CA LEU A 375 -14.70 -2.16 19.01
C LEU A 375 -14.43 -1.58 20.41
N ILE A 376 -15.36 -1.73 21.37
CA ILE A 376 -15.26 -1.17 22.73
C ILE A 376 -13.91 -1.49 23.41
N PRO A 377 -13.38 -2.73 23.37
CA PRO A 377 -12.08 -3.04 24.00
C PRO A 377 -10.92 -2.17 23.48
N TYR A 378 -11.00 -1.69 22.24
CA TYR A 378 -9.97 -0.87 21.63
C TYR A 378 -10.03 0.60 22.05
N MET A 379 -11.09 1.08 22.70
CA MET A 379 -11.13 2.42 23.32
C MET A 379 -10.07 2.60 24.42
N THR A 380 -9.56 1.49 24.95
CA THR A 380 -8.46 1.46 25.94
C THR A 380 -7.21 0.77 25.41
N SER A 381 -7.08 0.62 24.08
CA SER A 381 -5.91 0.01 23.44
C SER A 381 -4.61 0.77 23.73
N SER A 382 -3.48 0.06 23.74
CA SER A 382 -2.15 0.66 23.72
C SER A 382 -1.79 1.26 22.36
N ASP A 383 -2.44 0.80 21.28
CA ASP A 383 -2.33 1.43 19.97
C ASP A 383 -3.12 2.75 19.96
N ILE A 384 -2.39 3.87 19.92
CA ILE A 384 -2.95 5.22 20.01
C ILE A 384 -3.86 5.52 18.81
N GLY A 385 -3.50 5.06 17.60
CA GLY A 385 -4.27 5.31 16.39
C GLY A 385 -5.61 4.60 16.44
N LEU A 386 -5.58 3.30 16.79
CA LEU A 386 -6.80 2.51 16.92
C LEU A 386 -7.68 3.02 18.05
N LYS A 387 -7.09 3.32 19.22
CA LYS A 387 -7.81 3.95 20.34
C LYS A 387 -8.51 5.24 19.94
N HIS A 388 -7.81 6.12 19.25
CA HIS A 388 -8.35 7.40 18.81
C HIS A 388 -9.52 7.19 17.86
N PHE A 389 -9.32 6.47 16.75
CA PHE A 389 -10.35 6.34 15.72
C PHE A 389 -11.56 5.51 16.15
N VAL A 390 -11.43 4.57 17.10
CA VAL A 390 -12.59 3.89 17.71
C VAL A 390 -13.43 4.88 18.51
N GLY A 391 -12.78 5.72 19.32
CA GLY A 391 -13.49 6.76 20.07
C GLY A 391 -14.15 7.80 19.16
N GLU A 392 -13.42 8.28 18.15
CA GLU A 392 -13.97 9.22 17.17
C GLU A 392 -15.16 8.61 16.41
N TYR A 393 -15.05 7.35 15.96
CA TYR A 393 -16.14 6.64 15.31
C TYR A 393 -17.40 6.60 16.17
N PHE A 394 -17.28 6.14 17.43
CA PHE A 394 -18.42 6.09 18.34
C PHE A 394 -19.05 7.46 18.58
N PHE A 395 -18.24 8.50 18.72
CA PHE A 395 -18.77 9.85 18.88
C PHE A 395 -19.53 10.34 17.65
N MET A 396 -18.98 10.11 16.45
CA MET A 396 -19.63 10.56 15.22
C MET A 396 -20.94 9.82 14.99
N VAL A 397 -20.98 8.50 15.21
CA VAL A 397 -22.25 7.75 15.04
C VAL A 397 -23.27 8.08 16.13
N CYS A 398 -22.85 8.54 17.31
CA CYS A 398 -23.73 9.01 18.40
C CYS A 398 -24.00 10.52 18.34
N ASP A 399 -24.04 11.10 17.14
CA ASP A 399 -24.41 12.49 16.89
C ASP A 399 -23.64 13.52 17.73
N GLU A 400 -22.39 13.18 18.06
CA GLU A 400 -21.51 14.02 18.87
C GLU A 400 -22.03 14.25 20.31
N ASP A 401 -22.96 13.41 20.79
CA ASP A 401 -23.48 13.42 22.16
C ASP A 401 -22.62 12.55 23.10
N ALA A 402 -21.89 13.23 23.99
CA ALA A 402 -21.08 12.60 25.03
C ALA A 402 -21.89 11.67 25.95
N ASN A 403 -23.15 12.01 26.25
CA ASN A 403 -24.00 11.20 27.13
C ASN A 403 -24.41 9.92 26.43
N GLU A 404 -24.81 10.01 25.15
CA GLU A 404 -25.16 8.85 24.35
C GLU A 404 -23.98 7.90 24.19
N VAL A 405 -22.78 8.43 23.90
CA VAL A 405 -21.55 7.61 23.85
C VAL A 405 -21.35 6.87 25.18
N CYS A 406 -21.38 7.58 26.31
CA CYS A 406 -21.16 6.96 27.62
C CYS A 406 -22.20 5.90 27.97
N ARG A 407 -23.46 6.11 27.56
CA ARG A 407 -24.55 5.14 27.73
C ARG A 407 -24.28 3.86 26.95
N LEU A 408 -23.79 3.96 25.72
CA LEU A 408 -23.62 2.81 24.82
C LEU A 408 -22.30 2.05 25.01
N VAL A 409 -21.23 2.75 25.41
CA VAL A 409 -19.87 2.18 25.52
C VAL A 409 -19.34 2.08 26.95
N GLY A 410 -20.05 2.67 27.91
CA GLY A 410 -19.62 2.80 29.31
C GLY A 410 -18.67 3.97 29.52
N PHE A 411 -18.86 4.71 30.61
CA PHE A 411 -18.05 5.89 30.95
C PHE A 411 -16.56 5.55 31.08
N GLY A 412 -16.21 4.38 31.64
CA GLY A 412 -14.82 3.97 31.81
C GLY A 412 -14.04 3.90 30.49
N ASN A 413 -14.70 3.42 29.42
CA ASN A 413 -14.11 3.35 28.08
C ASN A 413 -14.13 4.71 27.38
N ALA A 414 -15.21 5.48 27.53
CA ALA A 414 -15.38 6.80 26.93
C ALA A 414 -14.48 7.88 27.54
N ALA A 415 -13.99 7.67 28.77
CA ALA A 415 -13.30 8.71 29.53
C ALA A 415 -12.12 9.35 28.78
N GLY A 416 -11.28 8.54 28.15
CA GLY A 416 -10.12 9.03 27.39
C GLY A 416 -10.53 9.95 26.23
N LEU A 417 -11.56 9.57 25.48
CA LEU A 417 -12.12 10.36 24.38
C LEU A 417 -12.67 11.70 24.88
N LEU A 418 -13.47 11.68 25.96
CA LEU A 418 -14.07 12.88 26.53
C LEU A 418 -13.03 13.89 27.01
N VAL A 419 -11.93 13.40 27.60
CA VAL A 419 -10.80 14.24 28.01
C VAL A 419 -10.14 14.88 26.79
N THR A 420 -9.85 14.10 25.75
CA THR A 420 -9.23 14.62 24.51
C THR A 420 -10.09 15.68 23.82
N ARG A 421 -11.42 15.53 23.88
CA ARG A 421 -12.39 16.48 23.30
C ARG A 421 -12.74 17.66 24.21
N GLY A 422 -12.24 17.69 25.44
CA GLY A 422 -12.57 18.74 26.42
C GLY A 422 -14.02 18.69 26.93
N LEU A 423 -14.68 17.54 26.81
CA LEU A 423 -16.07 17.31 27.20
C LEU A 423 -16.21 16.77 28.62
N MET A 424 -15.10 16.40 29.27
CA MET A 424 -15.09 16.18 30.71
C MET A 424 -15.09 17.51 31.45
N SER A 425 -16.23 17.89 32.02
CA SER A 425 -16.22 18.69 33.23
C SER A 425 -15.63 17.82 34.36
N LEU A 426 -14.31 17.84 34.51
CA LEU A 426 -13.68 17.46 35.79
C LEU A 426 -14.27 18.42 36.83
N GLY A 427 -15.13 17.92 37.71
CA GLY A 427 -15.98 18.69 38.62
C GLY A 427 -15.35 20.00 39.08
N GLY A 428 -15.97 21.11 38.65
CA GLY A 428 -15.41 22.44 38.83
C GLY A 428 -16.37 23.59 38.53
N LYS A 429 -17.63 23.48 38.95
CA LYS A 429 -18.40 24.51 39.67
C LYS A 429 -19.75 23.98 40.12
#